data_AF-A0A820KNP8-F1
#
_entry.id   AF-A0A820KNP8-F1
#
_cell.length_a   1.000
_cell.length_b   1.000
_cell.length_c   1.000
_cell.angle_alpha   90.00
_cell.angle_beta   90.00
_cell.angle_gamma   90.00
#
_symmetry.space_group_name_H-M   'P 1'
#
loop_
_entity.id
_entity.type
_entity.pdbx_description
1 polymer ?
#
loop_
_entity_poly.entity_id
_entity_poly.type
_entity_poly.pdbx_seq_one_letter_code
_entity_poly.pdbx_strand_id
1 'polypeptide(L)'
;MRRANKDLEVCEERLVPLFAFMGDTTAIIFERYHRELFQFPLIIVECSFIDNERHAERACDVKHVIWDDLQPFVLQHPEIIFVLIHFSHQYRSKEIRDFFRNLNLPNVVPFI
;
A
#
# COMPACT_ATOMS: atom_id res chain seq x y z
N MET A 1 -4.10 -1.83 36.78
CA MET A 1 -3.99 -3.11 36.06
C MET A 1 -5.22 -3.95 36.39
N ARG A 2 -6.19 -4.10 35.48
CA ARG A 2 -7.38 -4.95 35.69
C ARG A 2 -6.94 -6.43 35.57
N ARG A 3 -7.19 -7.25 36.60
CA ARG A 3 -7.02 -8.71 36.51
C ARG A 3 -8.12 -9.27 35.61
N ALA A 4 -7.75 -10.02 34.57
CA ALA A 4 -8.69 -10.79 33.78
C ALA A 4 -9.37 -11.84 34.68
N ASN A 5 -10.70 -12.00 34.52
CA ASN A 5 -11.49 -12.94 35.30
C ASN A 5 -11.12 -14.37 34.89
N LYS A 6 -10.78 -15.24 35.86
CA LYS A 6 -10.26 -16.59 35.59
C LYS A 6 -11.30 -17.58 35.05
N ASP A 7 -12.58 -17.20 35.09
CA ASP A 7 -13.71 -18.06 34.72
C ASP A 7 -14.21 -17.80 33.28
N LEU A 8 -13.43 -17.09 32.45
CA LEU A 8 -13.74 -16.87 31.03
C LEU A 8 -13.17 -18.01 30.19
N GLU A 9 -14.04 -18.78 29.55
CA GLU A 9 -13.67 -19.79 28.54
C GLU A 9 -13.68 -19.17 27.14
N VAL A 10 -12.70 -19.53 26.31
CA VAL A 10 -12.64 -19.12 24.91
C VAL A 10 -13.69 -19.91 24.13
N CYS A 11 -14.69 -19.23 23.55
CA CYS A 11 -15.76 -19.88 22.79
C CYS A 11 -15.39 -20.12 21.31
N GLU A 12 -14.49 -19.31 20.74
CA GLU A 12 -14.07 -19.39 19.34
C GLU A 12 -12.76 -18.63 19.13
N GLU A 13 -11.89 -19.17 18.27
CA GLU A 13 -10.72 -18.46 17.74
C GLU A 13 -10.89 -18.26 16.23
N ARG A 14 -10.63 -17.03 15.76
CA ARG A 14 -10.65 -16.71 14.32
C ARG A 14 -9.37 -15.97 13.93
N LEU A 15 -8.84 -16.32 12.77
CA LEU A 15 -7.78 -15.56 12.10
C LEU A 15 -8.43 -14.61 11.10
N VAL A 16 -8.28 -13.31 11.33
CA VAL A 16 -8.83 -12.26 10.47
C VAL A 16 -7.66 -11.44 9.91
N PRO A 17 -7.48 -11.35 8.58
CA PRO A 17 -6.50 -10.48 7.98
C PRO A 17 -6.76 -9.02 8.36
N LEU A 18 -5.75 -8.34 8.91
CA LEU A 18 -5.86 -6.93 9.31
C LEU A 18 -5.23 -6.00 8.28
N PHE A 19 -3.94 -6.18 8.00
CA PHE A 19 -3.23 -5.43 6.98
C PHE A 19 -1.99 -6.18 6.49
N ALA A 20 -1.53 -5.84 5.29
CA ALA A 20 -0.21 -6.20 4.78
C ALA A 20 0.73 -4.99 4.89
N PHE A 21 1.97 -5.21 5.33
CA PHE A 21 3.04 -4.22 5.29
C PHE A 21 4.19 -4.78 4.45
N MET A 22 4.48 -4.13 3.32
CA MET A 22 5.35 -4.73 2.30
C MET A 22 6.81 -4.28 2.39
N GLY A 23 7.10 -3.16 3.06
CA GLY A 23 8.43 -2.55 3.01
C GLY A 23 8.85 -2.18 1.58
N ASP A 24 10.15 -2.20 1.32
CA ASP A 24 10.73 -1.94 -0.01
C ASP A 24 10.55 -3.16 -0.92
N THR A 25 10.00 -2.95 -2.11
CA THR A 25 9.62 -3.99 -3.04
C THR A 25 9.41 -3.44 -4.46
N THR A 26 8.99 -4.29 -5.38
CA THR A 26 8.54 -3.88 -6.72
C THR A 26 7.10 -4.34 -6.97
N ALA A 27 6.42 -3.75 -7.95
CA ALA A 27 5.02 -4.03 -8.25
C ALA A 27 4.75 -5.50 -8.60
N ILE A 28 5.77 -6.25 -9.03
CA ILE A 28 5.68 -7.70 -9.31
C ILE A 28 5.15 -8.52 -8.13
N ILE A 29 5.27 -8.01 -6.90
CA ILE A 29 4.78 -8.69 -5.71
C ILE A 29 3.26 -8.88 -5.75
N PHE A 30 2.52 -7.93 -6.33
CA PHE A 30 1.07 -7.98 -6.46
C PHE A 30 0.60 -9.05 -7.46
N GLU A 31 1.40 -9.32 -8.48
CA GLU A 31 1.14 -10.44 -9.40
C GLU A 31 1.50 -11.77 -8.75
N ARG A 32 2.68 -11.83 -8.11
CA ARG A 32 3.23 -13.06 -7.55
C ARG A 32 2.44 -13.59 -6.35
N TYR A 33 1.95 -12.70 -5.49
CA TYR A 33 1.21 -13.02 -4.27
C TYR A 33 -0.22 -12.46 -4.31
N HIS A 34 -0.81 -12.39 -5.51
CA HIS A 34 -2.14 -11.82 -5.75
C HIS A 34 -3.19 -12.35 -4.76
N ARG A 35 -3.25 -13.67 -4.58
CA ARG A 35 -4.28 -14.31 -3.74
C ARG A 35 -4.06 -14.01 -2.26
N GLU A 36 -2.81 -13.94 -1.82
CA GLU A 36 -2.45 -13.71 -0.44
C GLU A 36 -2.54 -12.25 -0.04
N LEU A 37 -2.26 -11.31 -0.96
CA LEU A 37 -2.28 -9.88 -0.65
C LEU A 37 -3.68 -9.30 -0.66
N PHE A 38 -4.51 -9.69 -1.63
CA PHE A 38 -5.84 -9.10 -1.79
C PHE A 38 -6.92 -9.70 -0.85
N GLN A 39 -6.51 -10.50 0.14
CA GLN A 39 -7.36 -10.85 1.29
C GLN A 39 -7.28 -9.79 2.40
N PHE A 40 -6.27 -8.92 2.39
CA PHE A 40 -6.10 -7.89 3.41
C PHE A 40 -6.94 -6.66 3.07
N PRO A 41 -7.71 -6.11 4.03
CA PRO A 41 -8.52 -4.92 3.77
C PRO A 41 -7.67 -3.63 3.67
N LEU A 42 -6.40 -3.69 4.05
CA LEU A 42 -5.46 -2.58 4.01
C LEU A 42 -4.07 -3.08 3.60
N ILE A 43 -3.45 -2.39 2.64
CA ILE A 43 -2.09 -2.67 2.17
C ILE A 43 -1.24 -1.42 2.32
N ILE A 44 -0.15 -1.54 3.07
CA ILE A 44 0.88 -0.51 3.23
C ILE A 44 2.05 -0.87 2.30
N VAL A 45 2.32 -0.02 1.32
CA VAL A 45 3.27 -0.29 0.23
C VAL A 45 4.08 0.95 -0.12
N GLU A 46 5.34 0.74 -0.49
CA GLU A 46 6.16 1.84 -1.02
C GLU A 46 5.61 2.40 -2.35
N CYS A 47 5.81 3.69 -2.57
CA CYS A 47 5.58 4.34 -3.85
C CYS A 47 6.66 5.41 -4.03
N SER A 48 7.85 4.96 -4.42
CA SER A 48 9.03 5.82 -4.50
C SER A 48 8.87 6.94 -5.54
N PHE A 49 8.13 6.69 -6.63
CA PHE A 49 7.94 7.64 -7.73
C PHE A 49 6.48 7.78 -8.15
N ILE A 50 6.00 9.02 -8.24
CA ILE A 50 4.63 9.38 -8.66
C ILE A 50 4.53 9.87 -10.12
N ASP A 51 5.66 10.12 -10.78
CA ASP A 51 5.73 10.62 -12.15
C ASP A 51 6.70 9.76 -12.96
N ASN A 52 6.20 9.16 -14.05
CA ASN A 52 6.96 8.25 -14.91
C ASN A 52 7.79 9.02 -15.95
N GLU A 53 7.39 10.23 -16.35
CA GLU A 53 8.10 11.00 -17.40
C GLU A 53 9.54 11.35 -17.01
N ARG A 54 9.79 11.57 -15.71
CA ARG A 54 11.13 11.84 -15.18
C ARG A 54 12.01 10.61 -14.99
N HIS A 55 11.43 9.41 -14.99
CA HIS A 55 12.11 8.18 -14.57
C HIS A 55 11.95 7.01 -15.54
N ALA A 56 11.38 7.20 -16.74
CA ALA A 56 11.21 6.13 -17.72
C ALA A 56 12.52 5.38 -18.06
N GLU A 57 13.67 6.07 -18.09
CA GLU A 57 14.99 5.42 -18.26
C GLU A 57 15.50 4.74 -16.98
N ARG A 58 15.08 5.20 -15.80
CA ARG A 58 15.45 4.62 -14.50
C ARG A 58 14.54 3.46 -14.10
N ALA A 59 13.30 3.42 -14.57
CA ALA A 59 12.28 2.43 -14.22
C ALA A 59 12.74 0.99 -14.45
N CYS A 60 13.56 0.76 -15.48
CA CYS A 60 14.16 -0.55 -15.73
C CYS A 60 15.25 -0.96 -14.70
N ASP A 61 15.86 0.01 -14.01
CA ASP A 61 16.97 -0.21 -13.08
C ASP A 61 16.59 -0.03 -11.59
N VAL A 62 15.50 0.68 -11.27
CA VAL A 62 15.06 0.87 -9.87
C VAL A 62 14.25 -0.32 -9.37
N LYS A 63 14.72 -0.92 -8.27
CA LYS A 63 14.04 -1.98 -7.51
C LYS A 63 12.94 -1.42 -6.59
N HIS A 64 12.23 -0.40 -7.05
CA HIS A 64 11.20 0.30 -6.28
C HIS A 64 9.89 0.40 -7.06
N VAL A 65 8.79 0.64 -6.34
CA VAL A 65 7.47 0.82 -6.95
C VAL A 65 7.31 2.21 -7.54
N ILE A 66 6.91 2.27 -8.81
CA ILE A 66 6.41 3.47 -9.48
C ILE A 66 4.87 3.43 -9.46
N TRP A 67 4.24 4.60 -9.31
CA TRP A 67 2.77 4.71 -9.26
C TRP A 67 2.08 4.02 -10.45
N ASP A 68 2.58 4.21 -11.67
CA ASP A 68 1.98 3.62 -12.88
C ASP A 68 1.93 2.09 -12.84
N ASP A 69 2.90 1.43 -12.19
CA ASP A 69 2.89 -0.03 -12.04
C ASP A 69 1.94 -0.48 -10.93
N LEU A 70 1.74 0.36 -9.91
CA LEU A 70 0.85 0.09 -8.78
C LEU A 70 -0.63 0.38 -9.13
N GLN A 71 -0.88 1.40 -9.94
CA GLN A 71 -2.20 1.93 -10.26
C GLN A 71 -3.17 0.86 -10.77
N PRO A 72 -2.80 -0.08 -11.66
CA PRO A 72 -3.71 -1.13 -12.11
C PRO A 72 -4.27 -1.99 -10.98
N PHE A 73 -3.47 -2.28 -9.95
CA PHE A 73 -3.90 -3.06 -8.79
C PHE A 73 -4.84 -2.26 -7.89
N VAL A 74 -4.53 -0.98 -7.66
CA VAL A 74 -5.40 -0.08 -6.88
C VAL A 74 -6.78 0.05 -7.51
N LEU A 75 -6.84 0.18 -8.84
CA LEU A 75 -8.10 0.33 -9.59
C LEU A 75 -8.92 -0.97 -9.61
N GLN A 76 -8.26 -2.13 -9.60
CA GLN A 76 -8.93 -3.43 -9.57
C GLN A 76 -9.51 -3.77 -8.19
N HIS A 77 -9.00 -3.14 -7.12
CA HIS A 77 -9.36 -3.42 -5.72
C HIS A 77 -9.86 -2.18 -4.98
N PRO A 78 -11.01 -1.59 -5.38
CA PRO A 78 -11.56 -0.39 -4.75
C PRO A 78 -11.95 -0.60 -3.28
N GLU A 79 -12.15 -1.86 -2.86
CA GLU A 79 -12.47 -2.25 -1.48
C GLU A 79 -11.26 -2.23 -0.53
N ILE A 80 -10.04 -2.20 -1.06
CA ILE A 80 -8.80 -2.25 -0.29
C ILE A 80 -8.24 -0.84 -0.15
N ILE A 81 -7.88 -0.46 1.09
CA ILE A 81 -7.20 0.81 1.36
C ILE A 81 -5.69 0.63 1.10
N PHE A 82 -5.15 1.39 0.16
CA PHE A 82 -3.71 1.44 -0.11
C PHE A 82 -3.09 2.64 0.60
N VAL A 83 -2.27 2.37 1.61
CA VAL A 83 -1.46 3.37 2.29
C VAL A 83 -0.09 3.41 1.61
N LEU A 84 0.21 4.53 0.94
CA LEU A 84 1.44 4.70 0.19
C LEU A 84 2.50 5.36 1.06
N ILE A 85 3.68 4.74 1.15
CA ILE A 85 4.81 5.18 1.98
C ILE A 85 6.09 5.31 1.14
N HIS A 86 7.19 5.73 1.77
CA HIS A 86 8.54 5.68 1.20
C HIS A 86 8.69 6.44 -0.14
N PHE A 87 8.11 7.65 -0.20
CA PHE A 87 8.27 8.53 -1.36
C PHE A 87 9.71 9.06 -1.45
N SER A 88 10.23 9.18 -2.67
CA SER A 88 11.54 9.78 -2.91
C SER A 88 11.62 11.21 -2.37
N HIS A 89 12.73 11.54 -1.71
CA HIS A 89 13.02 12.87 -1.16
C HIS A 89 13.03 14.00 -2.20
N GLN A 90 13.08 13.69 -3.49
CA GLN A 90 12.99 14.68 -4.56
C GLN A 90 11.61 15.37 -4.61
N TYR A 91 10.57 14.72 -4.10
CA TYR A 91 9.21 15.25 -4.06
C TYR A 91 8.95 15.98 -2.76
N ARG A 92 8.25 17.11 -2.83
CA ARG A 92 7.74 17.79 -1.62
C ARG A 92 6.40 17.17 -1.21
N SER A 93 6.06 17.15 0.08
CA SER A 93 4.77 16.62 0.55
C SER A 93 3.56 17.28 -0.14
N LYS A 94 3.65 18.57 -0.50
CA LYS A 94 2.58 19.25 -1.26
C LYS A 94 2.39 18.64 -2.66
N GLU A 95 3.48 18.34 -3.36
CA GLU A 95 3.46 17.77 -4.70
C GLU A 95 2.78 16.39 -4.70
N ILE A 96 3.14 15.54 -3.73
CA ILE A 96 2.53 14.22 -3.54
C ILE A 96 1.04 14.36 -3.21
N ARG A 97 0.65 15.25 -2.28
CA ARG A 97 -0.76 15.50 -1.94
C ARG A 97 -1.57 15.95 -3.14
N ASP A 98 -1.04 16.91 -3.90
CA ASP A 98 -1.76 17.49 -5.03
C ASP A 98 -1.90 16.46 -6.16
N PHE A 99 -0.87 15.63 -6.40
CA PHE A 99 -0.94 14.51 -7.34
C PHE A 99 -2.10 13.54 -7.01
N PHE A 100 -2.12 12.98 -5.80
CA PHE A 100 -3.16 12.00 -5.43
C PHE A 100 -4.54 12.63 -5.25
N ARG A 101 -4.64 13.91 -4.86
CA ARG A 101 -5.92 14.63 -4.83
C ARG A 101 -6.52 14.75 -6.23
N ASN A 102 -5.71 14.98 -7.26
CA ASN A 102 -6.17 15.10 -8.64
C ASN A 102 -6.65 13.76 -9.23
N LEU A 103 -6.07 12.64 -8.80
CA LEU A 103 -6.51 11.30 -9.20
C LEU A 103 -7.88 10.93 -8.62
N ASN A 104 -8.28 11.55 -7.50
CA ASN A 104 -9.58 11.34 -6.85
C ASN A 104 -9.89 9.86 -6.54
N LEU A 105 -8.88 9.11 -6.08
CA LEU A 105 -9.03 7.71 -5.67
C LEU A 105 -9.30 7.64 -4.17
N PRO A 106 -10.51 7.27 -3.73
CA PRO A 106 -10.89 7.32 -2.31
C PRO A 106 -10.18 6.26 -1.45
N ASN A 107 -9.65 5.21 -2.09
CA ASN A 107 -8.98 4.10 -1.45
C ASN A 107 -7.44 4.25 -1.44
N VAL A 108 -6.91 5.44 -1.74
CA VAL A 108 -5.46 5.73 -1.72
C VAL A 108 -5.15 6.79 -0.66
N VAL A 109 -4.22 6.48 0.23
CA VAL A 109 -3.79 7.35 1.33
C VAL A 109 -2.28 7.56 1.25
N PRO A 110 -1.79 8.69 0.73
CA PRO A 110 -0.37 9.03 0.81
C PRO A 110 0.00 9.41 2.26
N PHE A 111 0.93 8.68 2.86
CA PHE A 111 1.38 8.90 4.24
C PHE A 111 2.63 9.80 4.27
N ILE A 112 2.43 11.12 4.41
CA ILE A 112 3.45 12.18 4.21
C ILE A 112 3.30 13.45 5.06
#